data_AF-A0AAU8S883-F1
#
_entry.id   AF-A0AAU8S883-F1
#
_cell.length_a   1.000
_cell.length_b   1.000
_cell.length_c   1.000
_cell.angle_alpha   90.00
_cell.angle_beta   90.00
_cell.angle_gamma   90.00
#
_symmetry.space_group_name_H-M   'P 1'
#
loop_
_entity.id
_entity.type
_entity.pdbx_description
1 polymer ?
#
loop_
_entity_poly.entity_id
_entity_poly.type
_entity_poly.pdbx_seq_one_letter_code
_entity_poly.pdbx_strand_id
1 'polypeptide(L)'
;MTAGSFLFGGLFTLPLVALAPVASVPHIVDYGYLLVLGSVMSGFAYVVYFKLVSAIGATRAISVEFAVTVVAVLVGALLLGENLSNAQIIGAVIIMSGCALVLGSVPGGRRRRVERYRPACSAARRDRA
;
A
#
# COMPACT_ATOMS: atom_id res chain seq x y z
N MET A 1 -13.77 -2.59 9.74
CA MET A 1 -13.38 -3.63 8.75
C MET A 1 -12.04 -4.28 9.08
N THR A 2 -10.96 -3.52 9.37
CA THR A 2 -9.61 -4.07 9.64
C THR A 2 -9.55 -5.08 10.80
N ALA A 3 -10.22 -4.82 11.92
CA ALA A 3 -10.24 -5.77 13.05
C ALA A 3 -10.86 -7.13 12.66
N GLY A 4 -11.91 -7.11 11.81
CA GLY A 4 -12.56 -8.33 11.32
C GLY A 4 -11.66 -9.15 10.39
N SER A 5 -10.91 -8.50 9.49
CA SER A 5 -9.97 -9.19 8.60
C SER A 5 -8.80 -9.83 9.35
N PHE A 6 -8.30 -9.20 10.42
CA PHE A 6 -7.24 -9.80 11.25
C PHE A 6 -7.72 -11.02 12.04
N LEU A 7 -8.92 -10.93 12.64
CA LEU A 7 -9.53 -12.06 13.37
C LEU A 7 -9.81 -13.23 12.43
N PHE A 8 -10.42 -12.96 11.27
CA PHE A 8 -10.70 -14.00 10.29
C PHE A 8 -9.43 -14.61 9.72
N GLY A 9 -8.42 -13.79 9.39
CA GLY A 9 -7.11 -14.28 8.92
C GLY A 9 -6.43 -15.20 9.93
N GLY A 10 -6.42 -14.84 11.22
CA GLY A 10 -5.86 -15.67 12.29
C GLY A 10 -6.64 -16.97 12.51
N LEU A 11 -7.97 -16.93 12.44
CA LEU A 11 -8.80 -18.13 12.56
C LEU A 11 -8.62 -19.06 11.35
N PHE A 12 -8.47 -18.48 10.16
CA PHE A 12 -8.28 -19.22 8.92
C PHE A 12 -6.89 -19.88 8.82
N THR A 13 -5.86 -19.28 9.41
CA THR A 13 -4.52 -19.90 9.48
C THR A 13 -4.38 -20.93 10.60
N LEU A 14 -5.28 -20.96 11.58
CA LEU A 14 -5.31 -21.94 12.67
C LEU A 14 -5.29 -23.42 12.20
N PRO A 15 -6.11 -23.86 11.23
CA PRO A 15 -6.04 -25.23 10.72
C PRO A 15 -4.72 -25.56 10.02
N LEU A 16 -3.99 -24.56 9.50
CA LEU A 16 -2.68 -24.77 8.86
C LEU A 16 -1.61 -25.21 9.87
N VAL A 17 -1.75 -24.82 11.14
CA VAL A 17 -0.85 -25.26 12.24
C VAL A 17 -0.96 -26.77 12.47
N ALA A 18 -2.11 -27.39 12.18
CA ALA A 18 -2.27 -28.83 12.27
C ALA A 18 -1.65 -29.58 11.08
N LEU A 19 -1.53 -28.95 9.90
CA LEU A 19 -0.96 -29.56 8.70
C LEU A 19 0.57 -29.36 8.59
N ALA A 20 1.12 -28.30 9.21
CA ALA A 20 2.54 -28.00 9.21
C ALA A 20 3.07 -28.01 10.66
N PRO A 21 3.66 -29.14 11.13
CA PRO A 21 4.19 -29.25 12.48
C PRO A 21 5.27 -28.19 12.71
N VAL A 22 5.06 -27.34 13.70
CA VAL A 22 5.99 -26.26 14.04
C VAL A 22 7.25 -26.87 14.65
N ALA A 23 8.42 -26.55 14.09
CA ALA A 23 9.70 -27.13 14.47
C ALA A 23 10.17 -26.77 15.90
N SER A 24 9.62 -25.69 16.48
CA SER A 24 10.02 -25.15 17.78
C SER A 24 8.81 -24.60 18.52
N VAL A 25 8.72 -24.88 19.83
CA VAL A 25 7.74 -24.23 20.70
C VAL A 25 8.16 -22.76 20.93
N PRO A 26 7.24 -21.79 20.78
CA PRO A 26 7.57 -20.37 20.95
C PRO A 26 7.98 -20.06 22.39
N HIS A 27 9.02 -19.25 22.54
CA HIS A 27 9.47 -18.73 23.83
C HIS A 27 8.70 -17.45 24.20
N ILE A 28 8.73 -17.10 25.50
CA ILE A 28 8.07 -15.88 26.03
C ILE A 28 8.47 -14.60 25.28
N VAL A 29 9.70 -14.57 24.75
CA VAL A 29 10.27 -13.43 24.00
C VAL A 29 9.60 -13.26 22.63
N ASP A 30 9.18 -14.36 22.00
CA ASP A 30 8.56 -14.36 20.67
C ASP A 30 7.19 -13.67 20.72
N TYR A 31 6.44 -13.87 21.81
CA TYR A 31 5.21 -13.13 22.06
C TYR A 31 5.46 -11.63 22.20
N GLY A 32 6.61 -11.23 22.78
CA GLY A 32 7.04 -9.84 22.84
C GLY A 32 7.29 -9.25 21.45
N TYR A 33 8.02 -9.96 20.58
CA TYR A 33 8.23 -9.54 19.19
C TYR A 33 6.92 -9.44 18.40
N LEU A 34 6.01 -10.41 18.56
CA LEU A 34 4.68 -10.38 17.93
C LEU A 34 3.85 -9.18 18.38
N LEU A 35 3.91 -8.83 19.67
CA LEU A 35 3.19 -7.69 20.21
C LEU A 35 3.76 -6.37 19.65
N VAL A 36 5.09 -6.22 19.64
CA VAL A 36 5.74 -5.03 19.06
C VAL A 36 5.43 -4.93 17.56
N LEU A 37 5.55 -6.02 16.81
CA LEU A 37 5.27 -6.03 15.38
C LEU A 37 3.80 -5.69 15.10
N GLY A 38 2.86 -6.35 15.79
CA GLY A 38 1.42 -6.11 15.60
C GLY A 38 0.99 -4.70 16.01
N SER A 39 1.47 -4.19 17.14
CA SER A 39 1.10 -2.86 17.63
C SER A 39 1.77 -1.73 16.85
N VAL A 40 3.08 -1.81 16.60
CA VAL A 40 3.84 -0.73 15.95
C VAL A 40 3.63 -0.75 14.44
N MET A 41 3.74 -1.91 13.79
CA MET A 41 3.60 -1.99 12.33
C MET A 41 2.13 -1.91 11.92
N SER A 42 1.24 -2.72 12.49
CA SER A 42 -0.17 -2.73 12.05
C SER A 42 -0.99 -1.67 12.77
N GLY A 43 -1.01 -1.67 14.11
CA GLY A 43 -1.84 -0.77 14.89
C GLY A 43 -1.55 0.71 14.62
N PHE A 44 -0.32 1.13 14.86
CA PHE A 44 0.09 2.53 14.72
C PHE A 44 0.10 2.99 13.25
N ALA A 45 0.64 2.21 12.32
CA ALA A 45 0.68 2.62 10.92
C ALA A 45 -0.73 2.77 10.32
N TYR A 46 -1.72 1.95 10.70
CA TYR A 46 -3.09 2.15 10.22
C TYR A 46 -3.71 3.43 10.74
N VAL A 47 -3.44 3.82 11.99
CA VAL A 47 -3.91 5.11 12.51
C VAL A 47 -3.35 6.25 11.67
N VAL A 48 -2.04 6.21 11.37
CA VAL A 48 -1.39 7.20 10.50
C VAL A 48 -1.98 7.17 9.09
N TYR A 49 -2.18 5.98 8.52
CA TYR A 49 -2.74 5.78 7.19
C TYR A 49 -4.15 6.36 7.08
N PHE A 50 -5.05 6.04 8.01
CA PHE A 50 -6.42 6.57 7.98
C PHE A 50 -6.44 8.09 8.19
N LYS A 51 -5.56 8.64 9.04
CA LYS A 51 -5.39 10.09 9.15
C LYS A 51 -4.92 10.70 7.84
N LEU A 52 -3.96 10.06 7.17
CA LEU A 52 -3.44 10.53 5.89
C LEU A 52 -4.52 10.51 4.81
N VAL A 53 -5.26 9.40 4.68
CA VAL A 53 -6.40 9.27 3.76
C VAL A 53 -7.44 10.36 4.04
N SER A 54 -7.74 10.66 5.31
CA SER A 54 -8.69 11.71 5.67
C SER A 54 -8.20 13.13 5.33
N ALA A 55 -6.88 13.38 5.34
CA ALA A 55 -6.30 14.70 5.10
C ALA A 55 -6.06 15.00 3.61
N ILE A 56 -5.57 14.03 2.84
CA ILE A 56 -5.17 14.23 1.43
C ILE A 56 -6.02 13.44 0.42
N GLY A 57 -6.96 12.63 0.90
CA GLY A 57 -7.84 11.80 0.08
C GLY A 57 -7.21 10.49 -0.38
N ALA A 58 -8.05 9.49 -0.69
CA ALA A 58 -7.63 8.13 -1.06
C ALA A 58 -6.71 8.09 -2.30
N THR A 59 -6.94 8.96 -3.28
CA THR A 59 -6.15 8.99 -4.53
C THR A 59 -4.70 9.41 -4.30
N ARG A 60 -4.41 10.27 -3.32
CA ARG A 60 -3.02 10.64 -2.99
C ARG A 60 -2.38 9.65 -2.03
N ALA A 61 -3.17 9.03 -1.16
CA ALA A 61 -2.68 7.99 -0.25
C ALA A 61 -2.13 6.77 -1.02
N ILE A 62 -2.77 6.37 -2.12
CA ILE A 62 -2.28 5.23 -2.92
C ILE A 62 -0.89 5.47 -3.50
N SER A 63 -0.55 6.73 -3.85
CA SER A 63 0.78 7.10 -4.32
C SER A 63 1.86 6.86 -3.27
N VAL A 64 1.53 7.00 -1.98
CA VAL A 64 2.45 6.73 -0.86
C VAL A 64 2.73 5.24 -0.75
N GLU A 65 1.72 4.39 -0.95
CA GLU A 65 1.87 2.93 -0.88
C GLU A 65 2.80 2.39 -1.98
N PHE A 66 2.77 2.99 -3.17
CA PHE A 66 3.74 2.73 -4.22
C PHE A 66 5.14 3.28 -3.92
N ALA A 67 5.26 4.40 -3.21
CA ALA A 67 6.57 4.88 -2.78
C ALA A 67 7.19 3.95 -1.73
N VAL A 68 6.36 3.38 -0.84
CA VAL A 68 6.79 2.42 0.19
C VAL A 68 7.42 1.18 -0.44
N THR A 69 6.94 0.67 -1.58
CA THR A 69 7.57 -0.50 -2.23
C THR A 69 9.01 -0.22 -2.67
N VAL A 70 9.29 0.98 -3.18
CA VAL A 70 10.64 1.40 -3.58
C VAL A 70 11.55 1.55 -2.37
N VAL A 71 11.06 2.23 -1.32
CA VAL A 71 11.81 2.44 -0.09
C VAL A 71 12.11 1.10 0.60
N ALA A 72 11.15 0.18 0.63
CA ALA A 72 11.32 -1.15 1.23
C ALA A 72 12.43 -1.96 0.54
N VAL A 73 12.51 -1.92 -0.80
CA VAL A 73 13.58 -2.60 -1.56
C VAL A 73 14.94 -1.99 -1.26
N LEU A 74 15.04 -0.65 -1.27
CA LEU A 74 16.30 0.05 -0.99
C LEU A 74 16.79 -0.24 0.44
N VAL A 75 15.91 -0.05 1.42
CA VAL A 75 16.23 -0.29 2.83
C VAL A 75 16.54 -1.77 3.09
N GLY A 76 15.80 -2.69 2.47
CA GLY A 76 16.08 -4.13 2.57
C GLY A 76 17.46 -4.50 2.03
N ALA A 77 17.83 -3.98 0.85
CA ALA A 77 19.16 -4.20 0.28
C ALA A 77 20.28 -3.61 1.15
N LEU A 78 20.06 -2.41 1.70
CA LEU A 78 21.02 -1.74 2.59
C LEU A 78 21.18 -2.45 3.95
N LEU A 79 20.08 -2.93 4.54
CA LEU A 79 20.09 -3.56 5.86
C LEU A 79 20.65 -4.99 5.84
N LEU A 80 20.34 -5.78 4.81
CA LEU A 80 20.85 -7.15 4.71
C LEU A 80 22.33 -7.18 4.31
N GLY A 81 22.84 -6.13 3.67
CA GLY A 81 24.24 -6.05 3.26
C GLY A 81 24.66 -7.11 2.23
N GLU A 82 23.69 -7.79 1.61
CA GLU A 82 23.92 -8.82 0.61
C GLU A 82 24.07 -8.20 -0.79
N ASN A 83 24.99 -8.76 -1.58
CA ASN A 83 25.11 -8.41 -2.99
C ASN A 83 23.86 -8.88 -3.73
N LEU A 84 23.09 -7.93 -4.26
CA LEU A 84 21.88 -8.24 -5.01
C LEU A 84 22.21 -9.14 -6.21
N SER A 85 21.60 -10.31 -6.23
CA SER A 85 21.68 -11.21 -7.39
C SER A 85 21.11 -10.51 -8.63
N ASN A 86 21.64 -10.85 -9.81
CA ASN A 86 21.13 -10.34 -11.09
C ASN A 86 19.61 -10.50 -11.23
N ALA A 87 19.04 -11.59 -10.69
CA ALA A 87 17.59 -11.82 -10.68
C ALA A 87 16.83 -10.81 -9.80
N GLN A 88 17.37 -10.43 -8.64
CA GLN A 88 16.77 -9.44 -7.75
C GLN A 88 16.81 -8.04 -8.37
N ILE A 89 17.90 -7.70 -9.07
CA ILE A 89 18.02 -6.45 -9.80
C ILE A 89 16.96 -6.37 -10.91
N ILE A 90 16.81 -7.43 -11.71
CA ILE A 90 15.79 -7.50 -12.76
C ILE A 90 14.38 -7.37 -12.15
N GLY A 91 14.09 -8.08 -11.06
CA GLY A 91 12.83 -7.97 -10.35
C GLY A 91 12.55 -6.55 -9.81
N ALA A 92 13.57 -5.90 -9.24
CA ALA A 92 13.46 -4.53 -8.73
C ALA A 92 13.14 -3.53 -9.85
N VAL A 93 13.78 -3.67 -11.02
CA VAL A 93 13.50 -2.82 -12.21
C VAL A 93 12.07 -3.02 -12.72
N ILE A 94 11.58 -4.25 -12.77
CA ILE A 94 10.19 -4.55 -13.17
C ILE A 94 9.19 -3.91 -12.19
N ILE A 95 9.42 -4.01 -10.88
CA ILE A 95 8.53 -3.40 -9.88
C ILE A 95 8.56 -1.87 -9.96
N MET A 96 9.75 -1.26 -10.06
CA MET A 96 9.89 0.19 -10.20
C MET A 96 9.20 0.72 -11.46
N SER A 97 9.38 0.04 -12.60
CA SER A 97 8.72 0.44 -13.86
C SER A 97 7.19 0.32 -13.77
N GLY A 98 6.66 -0.73 -13.15
CA GLY A 98 5.23 -0.88 -12.86
C GLY A 98 4.69 0.25 -11.98
N CYS A 99 5.41 0.59 -10.89
CA CYS A 99 5.01 1.69 -10.00
C CYS A 99 5.04 3.05 -10.74
N ALA A 100 6.07 3.30 -11.55
CA ALA A 100 6.19 4.53 -12.34
C ALA A 100 5.04 4.70 -13.36
N LEU A 101 4.57 3.59 -13.95
CA LEU A 101 3.40 3.59 -14.84
C LEU A 101 2.11 3.94 -14.09
N VAL A 102 1.90 3.35 -12.91
CA VAL A 102 0.68 3.60 -12.12
C VAL A 102 0.64 5.01 -11.54
N LEU A 103 1.79 5.57 -11.13
CA LEU A 103 1.87 6.96 -10.68
C LEU A 103 1.70 7.97 -11.82
N GLY A 104 1.70 7.53 -13.08
CA GLY A 104 1.66 8.42 -14.23
C GLY A 104 2.88 9.32 -14.34
N SER A 105 4.01 8.93 -13.71
CA SER A 105 5.27 9.67 -13.72
C SER A 105 5.97 9.63 -15.08
N VAL A 106 5.46 8.82 -16.01
CA VAL A 106 5.89 8.81 -17.42
C VAL A 106 5.36 10.06 -18.12
N PRO A 107 6.23 10.97 -18.63
CA PRO A 107 5.83 12.26 -19.22
C PRO A 107 4.97 12.21 -20.51
N GLY A 108 4.45 11.04 -20.92
CA GLY A 108 3.78 10.84 -22.22
C GLY A 108 2.25 10.65 -22.17
N GLY A 109 1.64 10.58 -20.99
CA GLY A 109 0.20 10.32 -20.83
C GLY A 109 -0.64 11.56 -21.07
N ARG A 110 -1.04 11.78 -22.34
CA ARG A 110 -2.01 12.78 -22.83
C ARG A 110 -3.02 13.16 -21.75
N ARG A 111 -2.84 14.32 -21.12
CA ARG A 111 -3.80 14.92 -20.19
C ARG A 111 -5.14 15.02 -20.92
N ARG A 112 -6.03 14.05 -20.73
CA ARG A 112 -7.43 14.20 -21.10
C ARG A 112 -7.98 15.27 -20.18
N ARG A 113 -7.89 16.50 -20.68
CA ARG A 113 -8.60 17.68 -20.24
C ARG A 113 -10.04 17.22 -20.01
N VAL A 114 -10.37 16.98 -18.74
CA VAL A 114 -11.76 16.79 -18.31
C VAL A 114 -12.45 18.07 -18.75
N GLU A 115 -13.15 17.95 -19.87
CA GLU A 115 -13.81 19.03 -20.54
C GLU A 115 -14.90 19.50 -19.60
N ARG A 116 -14.53 20.56 -18.88
CA ARG A 116 -15.36 21.54 -18.21
C ARG A 116 -16.83 21.31 -18.54
N TYR A 117 -17.53 20.63 -17.64
CA TYR A 117 -18.98 20.57 -17.63
C TYR A 117 -19.46 22.02 -17.53
N ARG A 118 -19.68 22.67 -18.68
CA ARG A 118 -20.42 23.92 -18.78
C ARG A 118 -21.87 23.49 -18.68
N PRO A 119 -22.55 23.67 -17.53
CA PRO A 119 -23.98 23.47 -17.53
C PRO A 119 -24.56 24.48 -18.53
N ALA A 120 -25.40 24.00 -19.44
CA ALA A 120 -26.15 24.78 -20.42
C ALA A 120 -27.18 25.74 -19.77
N CYS A 121 -26.95 26.17 -18.53
CA CYS A 121 -27.72 27.15 -17.80
C CYS A 121 -27.31 28.57 -18.22
N SER A 122 -27.30 28.83 -19.52
CA SER A 122 -27.26 30.21 -20.06
C SER A 122 -28.26 30.42 -21.21
N ALA A 123 -28.81 29.35 -21.78
CA ALA A 123 -29.81 29.46 -22.84
C ALA A 123 -31.25 29.59 -22.30
N ALA A 124 -31.58 28.97 -21.17
CA ALA A 124 -32.97 28.96 -20.66
C ALA A 124 -33.41 30.25 -19.94
N ARG A 125 -32.51 31.24 -19.75
CA ARG A 125 -32.81 32.48 -19.02
C ARG A 125 -33.04 33.70 -19.92
N ARG A 126 -32.91 33.55 -21.25
CA ARG A 126 -33.03 34.66 -22.21
C ARG A 126 -34.38 34.75 -22.93
N ASP A 127 -35.21 33.71 -22.82
CA ASP A 127 -36.54 33.66 -23.47
C ASP A 127 -37.71 33.95 -22.51
N ARG A 128 -37.42 34.47 -21.31
CA ARG A 128 -38.44 34.84 -20.30
C ARG A 128 -38.46 36.35 -19.95
N ALA A 129 -37.92 37.20 -20.83
CA ALA A 129 -37.94 38.67 -20.69
C ALA A 129 -38.68 39.30 -21.86
#